data_AF-A0A833NZB9-F1
#
_entry.id   AF-A0A833NZB9-F1
#
_cell.length_a   1.000
_cell.length_b   1.000
_cell.length_c   1.000
_cell.angle_alpha   90.00
_cell.angle_beta   90.00
_cell.angle_gamma   90.00
#
_symmetry.space_group_name_H-M   'P 1'
#
loop_
_entity.id
_entity.type
_entity.pdbx_description
1 polymer ?
#
loop_
_entity_poly.entity_id
_entity_poly.type
_entity_poly.pdbx_seq_one_letter_code
_entity_poly.pdbx_strand_id
1 'polypeptide(L)'
;MKNRNNILVINPGSTSTKIAIFVNNQLHKKAEFTHDSSINQLDYRYNLIKRWVEKEFNLKDIDAIVGRGGLLKPIKSGVYKINKKIVTDLYKAKYGEHASNLGALIADKFSKLLKAPAFIVDPVTVDELIPEARITGLASIKRKSIFHALNQKAVAKRFAEKIKKPYRQLNLIVAHLGGGITIGAHKAGKVVEVNNGLEEGPFTPERAGNLPIAELIKL
;
A
#
# COMPACT_ATOMS: atom_id res chain seq x y z
N MET A 1 9.07 -30.45 -11.38
CA MET A 1 9.62 -29.48 -10.42
C MET A 1 8.53 -29.15 -9.42
N LYS A 2 8.75 -29.29 -8.10
CA LYS A 2 7.74 -28.91 -7.11
C LYS A 2 7.49 -27.40 -7.24
N ASN A 3 6.25 -27.00 -7.52
CA ASN A 3 5.79 -25.60 -7.44
C ASN A 3 5.93 -25.14 -5.98
N ARG A 4 7.12 -24.68 -5.59
CA ARG A 4 7.31 -23.94 -4.33
C ARG A 4 6.79 -22.53 -4.58
N ASN A 5 5.96 -22.06 -3.66
CA ASN A 5 5.41 -20.69 -3.68
C ASN A 5 5.78 -20.02 -2.35
N ASN A 6 7.05 -19.68 -2.21
CA ASN A 6 7.59 -19.02 -1.03
C ASN A 6 7.70 -17.51 -1.30
N ILE A 7 6.92 -16.72 -0.57
CA ILE A 7 6.75 -15.28 -0.83
C ILE A 7 7.20 -14.47 0.38
N LEU A 8 8.17 -13.58 0.19
CA LEU A 8 8.53 -12.57 1.17
C LEU A 8 7.65 -11.32 0.98
N VAL A 9 6.89 -10.95 1.99
CA VAL A 9 6.02 -9.77 1.99
C VAL A 9 6.61 -8.68 2.87
N ILE A 10 6.68 -7.46 2.35
CA ILE A 10 7.33 -6.31 2.99
C ILE A 10 6.37 -5.12 3.02
N ASN A 11 6.01 -4.67 4.22
CA ASN A 11 5.10 -3.55 4.45
C ASN A 11 5.72 -2.53 5.40
N PRO A 12 6.45 -1.53 4.88
CA PRO A 12 6.91 -0.41 5.68
C PRO A 12 5.76 0.56 5.99
N GLY A 13 5.69 0.96 7.25
CA GLY A 13 4.91 2.08 7.76
C GLY A 13 5.84 3.16 8.33
N SER A 14 5.23 4.24 8.85
CA SER A 14 5.95 5.38 9.42
C SER A 14 6.81 4.96 10.61
N THR A 15 6.22 4.28 11.58
CA THR A 15 6.85 3.91 12.86
C THR A 15 7.26 2.44 12.97
N SER A 16 6.77 1.58 12.06
CA SER A 16 7.17 0.18 12.04
C SER A 16 7.20 -0.41 10.63
N THR A 17 7.96 -1.50 10.46
CA THR A 17 8.01 -2.28 9.24
C THR A 17 7.57 -3.70 9.55
N LYS A 18 6.47 -4.12 8.94
CA LYS A 18 5.90 -5.47 9.07
C LYS A 18 6.36 -6.32 7.91
N ILE A 19 6.81 -7.53 8.22
CA ILE A 19 7.24 -8.51 7.22
C ILE A 19 6.64 -9.89 7.50
N ALA A 20 6.52 -10.69 6.45
CA ALA A 20 6.08 -12.07 6.56
C ALA A 20 6.66 -12.94 5.45
N ILE A 21 6.84 -14.22 5.73
CA ILE A 21 7.12 -15.26 4.74
C ILE A 21 5.89 -16.14 4.66
N PHE A 22 5.41 -16.35 3.45
CA PHE A 22 4.36 -17.32 3.14
C PHE A 22 4.97 -18.50 2.40
N VAL A 23 4.57 -19.73 2.76
CA VAL A 23 4.96 -20.98 2.10
C VAL A 23 3.67 -21.62 1.62
N ASN A 24 3.52 -21.81 0.31
CA ASN A 24 2.32 -22.39 -0.30
C ASN A 24 1.01 -21.70 0.16
N ASN A 25 1.01 -20.37 0.14
CA ASN A 25 -0.08 -19.49 0.60
C ASN A 25 -0.42 -19.56 2.10
N GLN A 26 0.35 -20.28 2.90
CA GLN A 26 0.20 -20.31 4.35
C GLN A 26 1.26 -19.43 5.01
N LEU A 27 0.87 -18.70 6.06
CA LEU A 27 1.81 -17.89 6.83
C LEU A 27 2.81 -18.82 7.52
N HIS A 28 4.09 -18.67 7.20
CA HIS A 28 5.17 -19.43 7.85
C HIS A 28 5.75 -18.66 9.04
N LYS A 29 6.15 -17.40 8.81
CA LYS A 29 6.71 -16.53 9.85
C LYS A 29 6.36 -15.08 9.59
N LYS A 30 6.23 -14.26 10.63
CA LYS A 30 6.10 -12.80 10.56
C LYS A 30 6.94 -12.12 11.63
N ALA A 31 7.30 -10.87 11.37
CA ALA A 31 7.94 -9.99 12.34
C ALA A 31 7.52 -8.54 12.11
N GLU A 32 7.73 -7.72 13.13
CA GLU A 32 7.53 -6.28 13.10
C GLU A 32 8.76 -5.63 13.73
N PHE A 33 9.34 -4.66 13.03
CA PHE A 33 10.46 -3.85 13.53
C PHE A 33 9.99 -2.43 13.74
N THR A 34 10.06 -1.96 14.97
CA THR A 34 9.83 -0.55 15.30
C THR A 34 11.09 0.25 14.94
N HIS A 35 10.89 1.45 14.42
CA HIS A 35 11.97 2.38 14.06
C HIS A 35 11.44 3.80 14.07
N ASP A 36 12.34 4.78 14.15
CA ASP A 36 11.95 6.18 14.05
C ASP A 36 11.33 6.50 12.68
N SER A 37 10.45 7.49 12.67
CA SER A 37 9.76 7.94 11.46
C SER A 37 10.72 8.70 10.55
N SER A 38 11.47 7.95 9.72
CA SER A 38 12.34 8.52 8.68
C SER A 38 12.24 7.73 7.38
N ILE A 39 12.13 8.47 6.28
CA ILE A 39 12.13 7.93 4.91
C ILE A 39 13.54 7.56 4.44
N ASN A 40 14.60 8.12 5.04
CA ASN A 40 16.00 7.87 4.69
C ASN A 40 16.55 6.63 5.39
N GLN A 41 15.77 5.55 5.41
CA GLN A 41 16.08 4.30 6.11
C GLN A 41 16.07 3.08 5.19
N LEU A 42 16.18 3.27 3.87
CA LEU A 42 16.14 2.16 2.90
C LEU A 42 17.13 1.04 3.28
N ASP A 43 18.40 1.39 3.48
CA ASP A 43 19.46 0.43 3.75
C ASP A 43 19.37 -0.18 5.14
N TYR A 44 19.03 0.64 6.13
CA TYR A 44 18.79 0.21 7.49
C TYR A 44 17.67 -0.86 7.55
N ARG A 45 16.49 -0.54 6.99
CA ARG A 45 15.34 -1.47 6.98
C ARG A 45 15.61 -2.70 6.14
N TYR A 46 16.26 -2.55 4.97
CA TYR A 46 16.69 -3.70 4.16
C TYR A 46 17.60 -4.65 4.96
N ASN A 47 18.60 -4.13 5.67
CA ASN A 47 19.54 -4.94 6.44
C ASN A 47 18.86 -5.63 7.63
N LEU A 48 17.93 -4.96 8.32
CA LEU A 48 17.12 -5.59 9.38
C LEU A 48 16.32 -6.78 8.84
N ILE A 49 15.61 -6.57 7.73
CA ILE A 49 14.80 -7.62 7.10
C ILE A 49 15.72 -8.76 6.63
N LYS A 50 16.86 -8.46 6.01
CA LYS A 50 17.81 -9.47 5.52
C LYS A 50 18.30 -10.37 6.65
N ARG A 51 18.76 -9.79 7.76
CA ARG A 51 19.21 -10.55 8.95
C ARG A 51 18.12 -11.45 9.49
N TRP A 52 16.88 -10.96 9.54
CA TRP A 52 15.74 -11.75 10.00
C TRP A 52 15.41 -12.89 9.05
N VAL A 53 15.39 -12.64 7.74
CA VAL A 53 15.15 -13.68 6.75
C VAL A 53 16.23 -14.75 6.84
N GLU A 54 17.51 -14.37 6.90
CA GLU A 54 18.64 -15.32 7.02
C GLU A 54 18.59 -16.19 8.28
N LYS A 55 17.99 -15.69 9.37
CA LYS A 55 17.81 -16.44 10.61
C LYS A 55 16.63 -17.43 10.54
N GLU A 56 15.54 -17.04 9.89
CA GLU A 56 14.26 -17.77 9.95
C GLU A 56 13.98 -18.59 8.69
N PHE A 57 14.69 -18.35 7.59
CA PHE A 57 14.43 -18.98 6.29
C PHE A 57 15.67 -19.00 5.40
N ASN A 58 15.74 -19.97 4.50
CA ASN A 58 16.79 -19.96 3.49
C ASN A 58 16.44 -18.94 2.39
N LEU A 59 17.24 -17.88 2.26
CA LEU A 59 17.07 -16.84 1.24
C LEU A 59 16.91 -17.41 -0.17
N LYS A 60 17.62 -18.50 -0.50
CA LYS A 60 17.58 -19.14 -1.83
C LYS A 60 16.25 -19.83 -2.13
N ASP A 61 15.45 -20.11 -1.10
CA ASP A 61 14.14 -20.74 -1.24
C ASP A 61 13.02 -19.72 -1.44
N ILE A 62 13.29 -18.40 -1.53
CA ILE A 62 12.26 -17.38 -1.82
C ILE A 62 12.03 -17.29 -3.33
N ASP A 63 10.80 -17.56 -3.76
CA ASP A 63 10.39 -17.58 -5.16
C ASP A 63 9.90 -16.21 -5.66
N ALA A 64 9.38 -15.36 -4.76
CA ALA A 64 8.93 -14.00 -5.10
C ALA A 64 8.98 -13.05 -3.90
N ILE A 65 9.07 -11.75 -4.20
CA ILE A 65 9.02 -10.68 -3.18
C ILE A 65 7.85 -9.75 -3.49
N VAL A 66 7.09 -9.38 -2.45
CA VAL A 66 5.98 -8.44 -2.58
C VAL A 66 6.20 -7.28 -1.62
N GLY A 67 6.41 -6.09 -2.17
CA GLY A 67 6.45 -4.85 -1.41
C GLY A 67 5.08 -4.16 -1.38
N ARG A 68 4.78 -3.43 -0.31
CA ARG A 68 3.69 -2.44 -0.35
C ARG A 68 3.98 -1.39 -1.42
N GLY A 69 2.97 -1.05 -2.20
CA GLY A 69 3.07 0.00 -3.20
C GLY A 69 3.10 1.40 -2.57
N GLY A 70 4.05 2.22 -3.01
CA GLY A 70 4.23 3.62 -2.57
C GLY A 70 3.37 4.62 -3.33
N LEU A 71 3.75 5.91 -3.20
CA LEU A 71 3.17 7.03 -3.93
C LEU A 71 3.67 7.04 -5.38
N LEU A 72 2.88 6.46 -6.28
CA LEU A 72 3.14 6.41 -7.71
C LEU A 72 2.19 7.37 -8.45
N LYS A 73 2.30 7.43 -9.77
CA LYS A 73 1.22 8.01 -10.58
C LYS A 73 -0.11 7.30 -10.28
N PRO A 74 -1.26 7.94 -10.53
CA PRO A 74 -2.55 7.27 -10.53
C PRO A 74 -2.52 6.02 -11.44
N ILE A 75 -2.87 4.86 -10.88
CA ILE A 75 -2.95 3.60 -11.61
C ILE A 75 -4.19 2.80 -11.21
N LYS A 76 -4.57 1.80 -12.01
CA LYS A 76 -5.68 0.91 -11.66
C LYS A 76 -5.30 -0.02 -10.50
N SER A 77 -6.31 -0.64 -9.90
CA SER A 77 -6.09 -1.78 -9.00
C SER A 77 -5.41 -2.93 -9.75
N GLY A 78 -4.48 -3.62 -9.09
CA GLY A 78 -3.75 -4.73 -9.69
C GLY A 78 -2.46 -5.12 -8.98
N VAL A 79 -1.81 -6.13 -9.55
CA VAL A 79 -0.46 -6.59 -9.19
C VAL A 79 0.50 -6.09 -10.27
N TYR A 80 1.56 -5.41 -9.87
CA TYR A 80 2.51 -4.79 -10.78
C TYR A 80 3.92 -5.34 -10.51
N LYS A 81 4.57 -5.87 -11.55
CA LYS A 81 5.99 -6.22 -11.47
C LYS A 81 6.82 -4.95 -11.28
N ILE A 82 7.70 -4.95 -10.30
CA ILE A 82 8.60 -3.84 -10.04
C ILE A 82 9.57 -3.70 -11.22
N ASN A 83 9.71 -2.48 -11.72
CA ASN A 83 10.60 -2.14 -12.82
C ASN A 83 11.40 -0.87 -12.51
N LYS A 84 12.37 -0.54 -13.37
CA LYS A 84 13.23 0.64 -13.21
C LYS A 84 12.46 1.95 -13.06
N LYS A 85 11.30 2.08 -13.72
CA LYS A 85 10.46 3.28 -13.64
C LYS A 85 9.81 3.43 -12.26
N ILE A 86 9.22 2.36 -11.72
CA ILE A 86 8.68 2.34 -10.36
C ILE A 86 9.78 2.69 -9.34
N VAL A 87 10.95 2.05 -9.46
CA VAL A 87 12.08 2.32 -8.57
C VAL A 87 12.52 3.77 -8.64
N THR A 88 12.65 4.33 -9.86
CA THR A 88 13.09 5.71 -10.06
C THR A 88 12.07 6.72 -9.54
N ASP A 89 10.78 6.52 -9.83
CA ASP A 89 9.70 7.42 -9.40
C ASP A 89 9.59 7.44 -7.86
N LEU A 90 9.73 6.29 -7.20
CA LEU A 90 9.67 6.19 -5.73
C LEU A 90 10.94 6.70 -5.06
N TYR A 91 12.12 6.43 -5.63
CA TYR A 91 13.39 6.91 -5.09
C TYR A 91 13.49 8.44 -5.16
N LYS A 92 13.02 9.05 -6.26
CA LYS A 92 12.95 10.50 -6.42
C LYS A 92 11.73 11.14 -5.76
N ALA A 93 10.90 10.36 -5.06
CA ALA A 93 9.64 10.81 -4.45
C ALA A 93 8.77 11.65 -5.40
N LYS A 94 8.69 11.29 -6.68
CA LYS A 94 8.08 12.11 -7.74
C LYS A 94 6.62 12.49 -7.47
N TYR A 95 5.89 11.64 -6.74
CA TYR A 95 4.49 11.85 -6.39
C TYR A 95 4.28 12.02 -4.87
N GLY A 96 5.35 12.36 -4.14
CA GLY A 96 5.36 12.60 -2.71
C GLY A 96 6.22 11.62 -1.91
N GLU A 97 6.59 12.05 -0.71
CA GLU A 97 7.37 11.29 0.25
C GLU A 97 6.46 10.60 1.26
N HIS A 98 6.61 9.28 1.39
CA HIS A 98 5.90 8.49 2.40
C HIS A 98 6.65 7.18 2.67
N ALA A 99 6.52 6.64 3.89
CA ALA A 99 7.21 5.41 4.29
C ALA A 99 6.86 4.20 3.39
N SER A 100 5.66 4.19 2.80
CA SER A 100 5.26 3.15 1.84
C SER A 100 6.12 3.12 0.57
N ASN A 101 6.82 4.20 0.21
CA ASN A 101 7.75 4.22 -0.93
C ASN A 101 8.87 3.19 -0.75
N LEU A 102 9.30 2.94 0.48
CA LEU A 102 10.36 1.98 0.80
C LEU A 102 9.96 0.54 0.46
N GLY A 103 8.66 0.22 0.37
CA GLY A 103 8.19 -1.16 0.18
C GLY A 103 8.71 -1.75 -1.13
N ALA A 104 8.50 -1.03 -2.24
CA ALA A 104 8.98 -1.45 -3.55
C ALA A 104 10.51 -1.37 -3.67
N LEU A 105 11.15 -0.37 -3.04
CA LEU A 105 12.60 -0.18 -3.09
C LEU A 105 13.35 -1.31 -2.36
N ILE A 106 12.87 -1.72 -1.19
CA ILE A 106 13.41 -2.86 -0.45
C ILE A 106 13.15 -4.15 -1.23
N ALA A 107 11.95 -4.32 -1.78
CA ALA A 107 11.61 -5.50 -2.58
C ALA A 107 12.49 -5.63 -3.83
N ASP A 108 12.82 -4.52 -4.50
CA ASP A 108 13.77 -4.48 -5.64
C ASP A 108 15.19 -4.88 -5.22
N LYS A 109 15.66 -4.44 -4.04
CA LYS A 109 16.95 -4.88 -3.49
C LYS A 109 17.01 -6.40 -3.27
N PHE A 110 15.98 -6.98 -2.66
CA PHE A 110 15.90 -8.44 -2.52
C PHE A 110 15.78 -9.15 -3.87
N SER A 111 15.01 -8.60 -4.81
CA SER A 111 14.88 -9.14 -6.16
C SER A 111 16.23 -9.32 -6.84
N LYS A 112 17.10 -8.30 -6.76
CA LYS A 112 18.46 -8.33 -7.32
C LYS A 112 19.36 -9.33 -6.60
N LEU A 113 19.29 -9.40 -5.28
CA LEU A 113 20.07 -10.35 -4.48
C LEU A 113 19.71 -11.80 -4.81
N LEU A 114 18.40 -12.09 -4.88
CA LEU A 114 17.86 -13.45 -4.97
C LEU A 114 17.61 -13.91 -6.40
N LYS A 115 17.70 -12.99 -7.38
CA LYS A 115 17.28 -13.21 -8.77
C LYS A 115 15.82 -13.68 -8.88
N ALA A 116 14.98 -13.31 -7.91
CA ALA A 116 13.56 -13.63 -7.86
C ALA A 116 12.71 -12.42 -8.27
N PRO A 117 11.56 -12.60 -8.93
CA PRO A 117 10.70 -11.49 -9.31
C PRO A 117 10.13 -10.76 -8.09
N ALA A 118 10.00 -9.44 -8.20
CA ALA A 118 9.36 -8.61 -7.18
C ALA A 118 8.16 -7.82 -7.71
N PHE A 119 7.17 -7.62 -6.84
CA PHE A 119 5.88 -7.03 -7.19
C PHE A 119 5.42 -6.03 -6.13
N ILE A 120 4.51 -5.15 -6.53
CA ILE A 120 3.63 -4.40 -5.63
C ILE A 120 2.18 -4.79 -5.91
N VAL A 121 1.32 -4.64 -4.91
CA VAL A 121 -0.13 -4.92 -5.04
C VAL A 121 -0.90 -3.71 -4.57
N ASP A 122 -1.88 -3.28 -5.37
CA ASP A 122 -2.83 -2.21 -5.05
C ASP A 122 -2.16 -1.04 -4.29
N PRO A 123 -1.24 -0.30 -4.93
CA PRO A 123 -0.55 0.82 -4.28
C PRO A 123 -1.53 1.84 -3.70
N VAL A 124 -1.05 2.68 -2.78
CA VAL A 124 -1.90 3.72 -2.17
C VAL A 124 -2.48 4.71 -3.19
N THR A 125 -1.93 4.75 -4.42
CA THR A 125 -2.38 5.60 -5.54
C THR A 125 -3.22 4.87 -6.57
N VAL A 126 -3.86 3.75 -6.19
CA VAL A 126 -4.96 3.20 -6.97
C VAL A 126 -5.97 4.33 -7.20
N ASP A 127 -6.38 4.55 -8.45
CA ASP A 127 -7.31 5.60 -8.81
C ASP A 127 -8.42 5.03 -9.69
N GLU A 128 -9.60 4.94 -9.09
CA GLU A 128 -10.84 4.48 -9.70
C GLU A 128 -11.97 5.50 -9.51
N LEU A 129 -11.62 6.73 -9.07
CA LEU A 129 -12.57 7.82 -8.84
C LEU A 129 -13.30 8.18 -10.13
N ILE A 130 -14.63 8.28 -10.04
CA ILE A 130 -15.47 8.80 -11.13
C ILE A 130 -15.24 10.31 -11.31
N PRO A 131 -15.53 10.88 -12.48
CA PRO A 131 -15.31 12.31 -12.74
C PRO A 131 -15.96 13.24 -11.70
N GLU A 132 -17.17 12.90 -11.26
CA GLU A 132 -17.96 13.65 -10.29
C GLU A 132 -17.28 13.71 -8.92
N ALA A 133 -16.64 12.60 -8.51
CA ALA A 133 -15.88 12.51 -7.27
C ALA A 133 -14.64 13.42 -7.25
N ARG A 134 -14.22 13.99 -8.39
CA ARG A 134 -13.04 14.87 -8.47
C ARG A 134 -13.37 16.34 -8.30
N ILE A 135 -14.65 16.70 -8.36
CA ILE A 135 -15.11 18.08 -8.30
C ILE A 135 -14.97 18.60 -6.86
N THR A 136 -14.34 19.77 -6.70
CA THR A 136 -14.12 20.44 -5.41
C THR A 136 -14.93 21.72 -5.23
N GLY A 137 -15.54 22.22 -6.30
CA GLY A 137 -16.12 23.56 -6.37
C GLY A 137 -15.15 24.64 -6.86
N LEU A 138 -13.84 24.34 -6.97
CA LEU A 138 -12.83 25.23 -7.55
C LEU A 138 -12.17 24.58 -8.77
N ALA A 139 -12.27 25.22 -9.94
CA ALA A 139 -11.82 24.64 -11.21
C ALA A 139 -10.33 24.24 -11.22
N SER A 140 -9.49 24.97 -10.48
CA SER A 140 -8.04 24.74 -10.37
C SER A 140 -7.67 23.61 -9.40
N ILE A 141 -8.58 23.13 -8.56
CA ILE A 141 -8.30 22.13 -7.52
C ILE A 141 -9.10 20.86 -7.81
N LYS A 142 -8.40 19.73 -7.92
CA LYS A 142 -9.02 18.41 -8.12
C LYS A 142 -8.60 17.46 -7.02
N ARG A 143 -9.54 16.62 -6.59
CA ARG A 143 -9.26 15.57 -5.59
C ARG A 143 -8.32 14.51 -6.17
N LYS A 144 -7.38 14.06 -5.34
CA LYS A 144 -6.42 12.99 -5.66
C LYS A 144 -6.86 11.70 -4.97
N SER A 145 -6.73 10.58 -5.66
CA SER A 145 -6.99 9.27 -5.05
C SER A 145 -5.73 8.76 -4.34
N ILE A 146 -5.70 8.90 -3.02
CA ILE A 146 -4.65 8.34 -2.16
C ILE A 146 -5.33 7.71 -0.96
N PHE A 147 -5.30 6.39 -0.83
CA PHE A 147 -6.03 5.71 0.24
C PHE A 147 -5.49 4.31 0.55
N HIS A 148 -6.10 3.63 1.52
CA HIS A 148 -5.73 2.28 1.93
C HIS A 148 -6.24 1.20 0.96
N ALA A 149 -5.95 1.35 -0.34
CA ALA A 149 -6.51 0.56 -1.43
C ALA A 149 -6.35 -0.96 -1.26
N LEU A 150 -5.12 -1.41 -0.98
CA LEU A 150 -4.82 -2.82 -0.70
C LEU A 150 -5.71 -3.39 0.41
N ASN A 151 -5.86 -2.66 1.52
CA ASN A 151 -6.64 -3.13 2.65
C ASN A 151 -8.14 -3.15 2.33
N GLN A 152 -8.69 -2.03 1.81
CA GLN A 152 -10.12 -1.95 1.49
C GLN A 152 -10.52 -3.03 0.48
N LYS A 153 -9.74 -3.23 -0.59
CA LYS A 153 -10.03 -4.29 -1.58
C LYS A 153 -9.85 -5.69 -1.01
N ALA A 154 -8.88 -5.93 -0.14
CA ALA A 154 -8.72 -7.24 0.50
C ALA A 154 -9.92 -7.59 1.40
N VAL A 155 -10.39 -6.65 2.22
CA VAL A 155 -11.57 -6.86 3.08
C VAL A 155 -12.84 -7.03 2.26
N ALA A 156 -13.01 -6.22 1.20
CA ALA A 156 -14.16 -6.35 0.30
C ALA A 156 -14.20 -7.71 -0.42
N LYS A 157 -13.04 -8.23 -0.88
CA LYS A 157 -12.94 -9.57 -1.47
C LYS A 157 -13.26 -10.67 -0.46
N ARG A 158 -12.75 -10.59 0.77
CA ARG A 158 -13.07 -11.55 1.86
C ARG A 158 -14.55 -11.55 2.21
N PHE A 159 -15.17 -10.37 2.26
CA PHE A 159 -16.61 -10.26 2.47
C PHE A 159 -17.40 -10.91 1.32
N ALA A 160 -16.99 -10.64 0.07
CA ALA A 160 -17.59 -11.21 -1.13
C ALA A 160 -17.55 -12.76 -1.11
N GLU A 161 -16.41 -13.33 -0.73
CA GLU A 161 -16.23 -14.78 -0.52
C GLU A 161 -17.17 -15.32 0.55
N LYS A 162 -17.27 -14.64 1.71
CA LYS A 162 -18.15 -15.05 2.82
C LYS A 162 -19.62 -15.15 2.39
N ILE A 163 -20.08 -14.22 1.55
CA ILE A 163 -21.46 -14.21 1.03
C ILE A 163 -21.62 -14.94 -0.31
N LYS A 164 -20.56 -15.61 -0.79
CA LYS A 164 -20.53 -16.36 -2.05
C LYS A 164 -20.97 -15.53 -3.27
N LYS A 165 -20.63 -14.24 -3.30
CA LYS A 165 -20.89 -13.35 -4.45
C LYS A 165 -19.58 -12.83 -5.03
N PRO A 166 -19.45 -12.67 -6.36
CA PRO A 166 -18.31 -12.00 -6.94
C PRO A 166 -18.19 -10.56 -6.46
N TYR A 167 -17.00 -10.13 -6.01
CA TYR A 167 -16.76 -8.74 -5.59
C TYR A 167 -17.17 -7.70 -6.66
N ARG A 168 -17.01 -8.03 -7.94
CA ARG A 168 -17.44 -7.21 -9.09
C ARG A 168 -18.96 -7.01 -9.21
N GLN A 169 -19.77 -7.72 -8.44
CA GLN A 169 -21.23 -7.60 -8.41
C GLN A 169 -21.73 -6.93 -7.12
N LEU A 170 -20.83 -6.44 -6.27
CA LEU A 170 -21.18 -5.84 -4.99
C LEU A 170 -21.01 -4.33 -5.01
N ASN A 171 -21.90 -3.66 -4.28
CA ASN A 171 -21.76 -2.27 -3.87
C ASN A 171 -21.55 -2.27 -2.35
N LEU A 172 -20.47 -1.66 -1.88
CA LEU A 172 -20.05 -1.71 -0.48
C LEU A 172 -19.58 -0.33 -0.04
N ILE A 173 -19.73 -0.02 1.25
CA ILE A 173 -18.97 1.03 1.91
C ILE A 173 -17.90 0.33 2.76
N VAL A 174 -16.64 0.70 2.58
CA VAL A 174 -15.51 0.08 3.28
C VAL A 174 -14.74 1.14 4.05
N ALA A 175 -14.76 1.05 5.38
CA ALA A 175 -14.02 1.92 6.27
C ALA A 175 -12.72 1.24 6.72
N HIS A 176 -11.58 1.83 6.36
CA HIS A 176 -10.29 1.51 6.96
C HIS A 176 -10.07 2.43 8.16
N LEU A 177 -9.96 1.86 9.36
CA LEU A 177 -9.76 2.59 10.61
C LEU A 177 -8.38 2.22 11.19
N GLY A 178 -7.43 3.13 11.16
CA GLY A 178 -6.05 2.91 11.62
C GLY A 178 -5.29 4.22 11.83
N GLY A 179 -3.96 4.20 11.67
CA GLY A 179 -3.13 5.42 11.77
C GLY A 179 -3.50 6.51 10.75
N GLY A 180 -4.06 6.10 9.61
CA GLY A 180 -4.89 6.94 8.75
C GLY A 180 -6.27 6.32 8.60
N ILE A 181 -7.27 7.14 8.24
CA ILE A 181 -8.64 6.68 8.07
C ILE A 181 -9.11 7.00 6.65
N THR A 182 -9.62 5.99 5.95
CA THR A 182 -10.22 6.17 4.63
C THR A 182 -11.50 5.37 4.49
N ILE A 183 -12.54 6.01 3.97
CA ILE A 183 -13.87 5.43 3.77
C ILE A 183 -14.16 5.48 2.28
N GLY A 184 -14.19 4.30 1.65
CA GLY A 184 -14.40 4.16 0.22
C GLY A 184 -15.81 3.66 -0.10
N ALA A 185 -16.44 4.26 -1.12
CA ALA A 185 -17.60 3.71 -1.78
C ALA A 185 -17.14 2.80 -2.94
N HIS A 186 -17.40 1.52 -2.80
CA HIS A 186 -17.08 0.51 -3.80
C HIS A 186 -18.33 0.22 -4.63
N LYS A 187 -18.22 0.33 -5.95
CA LYS A 187 -19.28 0.00 -6.92
C LYS A 187 -18.74 -1.00 -7.92
N ALA A 188 -19.37 -2.18 -8.00
CA ALA A 188 -19.00 -3.25 -8.93
C ALA A 188 -17.49 -3.57 -8.94
N GLY A 189 -16.87 -3.63 -7.75
CA GLY A 189 -15.45 -3.95 -7.59
C GLY A 189 -14.46 -2.77 -7.68
N LYS A 190 -14.95 -1.57 -8.00
CA LYS A 190 -14.14 -0.34 -8.14
C LYS A 190 -14.41 0.64 -7.00
N VAL A 191 -13.40 1.36 -6.54
CA VAL A 191 -13.53 2.40 -5.51
C VAL A 191 -13.84 3.73 -6.20
N VAL A 192 -15.13 4.02 -6.36
CA VAL A 192 -15.61 5.15 -7.19
C VAL A 192 -15.56 6.49 -6.47
N GLU A 193 -15.52 6.46 -5.14
CA GLU A 193 -15.38 7.61 -4.24
C GLU A 193 -14.61 7.17 -3.00
N VAL A 194 -13.67 7.99 -2.53
CA VAL A 194 -12.92 7.78 -1.29
C VAL A 194 -12.25 9.09 -0.89
N ASN A 195 -12.19 9.39 0.41
CA ASN A 195 -11.40 10.53 0.89
C ASN A 195 -9.90 10.29 0.67
N ASN A 196 -9.16 11.35 0.38
CA ASN A 196 -7.69 11.31 0.37
C ASN A 196 -7.16 11.09 1.81
N GLY A 197 -6.58 9.93 2.10
CA GLY A 197 -6.09 9.55 3.43
C GLY A 197 -4.91 10.37 3.96
N LEU A 198 -4.34 11.28 3.16
CA LEU A 198 -3.29 12.22 3.60
C LEU A 198 -3.82 13.63 3.89
N GLU A 199 -4.91 14.05 3.23
CA GLU A 199 -5.31 15.47 3.17
C GLU A 199 -6.80 15.68 3.50
N GLU A 200 -7.64 14.65 3.46
CA GLU A 200 -9.10 14.74 3.57
C GLU A 200 -9.67 13.70 4.55
N GLY A 201 -10.88 13.95 5.01
CA GLY A 201 -11.71 12.97 5.73
C GLY A 201 -11.69 13.18 7.24
N PRO A 202 -11.94 12.12 8.04
CA PRO A 202 -12.03 12.25 9.49
C PRO A 202 -10.66 12.51 10.13
N PHE A 203 -10.67 13.04 11.36
CA PHE A 203 -9.46 13.15 12.16
C PHE A 203 -8.85 11.76 12.41
N THR A 204 -7.53 11.71 12.52
CA THR A 204 -6.76 10.47 12.74
C THR A 204 -5.69 10.73 13.79
N PRO A 205 -5.03 9.69 14.35
CA PRO A 205 -3.94 9.90 15.29
C PRO A 205 -2.80 10.80 14.77
N GLU A 206 -2.60 10.86 13.45
CA GLU A 206 -1.50 11.59 12.82
C GLU A 206 -1.94 12.86 12.06
N ARG A 207 -3.24 13.12 11.91
CA ARG A 207 -3.77 14.18 11.00
C ARG A 207 -5.08 14.76 11.51
N ALA A 208 -5.26 16.08 11.35
CA ALA A 208 -6.47 16.79 11.73
C ALA A 208 -7.71 16.38 10.90
N GLY A 209 -7.52 15.94 9.65
CA GLY A 209 -8.61 15.67 8.71
C GLY A 209 -9.23 16.98 8.18
N ASN A 210 -10.51 16.92 7.82
CA ASN A 210 -11.26 18.08 7.35
C ASN A 210 -11.49 19.08 8.49
N LEU A 211 -11.16 20.35 8.24
CA LEU A 211 -11.37 21.46 9.17
C LEU A 211 -12.35 22.48 8.58
N PRO A 212 -13.07 23.26 9.41
CA PRO A 212 -13.87 24.39 8.93
C PRO A 212 -12.97 25.42 8.22
N ILE A 213 -13.15 25.56 6.90
CA ILE A 213 -12.27 26.39 6.05
C ILE A 213 -12.23 27.85 6.53
N ALA A 214 -13.38 28.40 6.93
CA ALA A 214 -13.47 29.79 7.40
C ALA A 214 -12.67 30.04 8.69
N GLU A 215 -12.53 29.04 9.55
CA GLU A 215 -11.71 29.15 10.76
C GLU A 215 -10.22 28.93 10.44
N LEU A 216 -9.89 28.01 9.53
CA LEU A 216 -8.51 27.76 9.11
C LEU A 216 -7.87 29.00 8.46
N ILE A 217 -8.63 29.78 7.67
CA ILE A 217 -8.13 31.01 7.01
C ILE A 217 -7.81 32.12 8.03
N LYS A 218 -8.35 32.07 9.25
CA LYS A 218 -8.10 33.08 10.29
C LYS A 218 -6.81 32.83 11.10
N LEU A 219 -6.23 31.64 11.02
CA LEU A 219 -4.98 31.26 11.71
C LEU A 219 -3.76 31.77 10.94
#